data_AF-A0A353VH15-F1
#
_entry.id   AF-A0A353VH15-F1
#
_cell.length_a   1.000
_cell.length_b   1.000
_cell.length_c   1.000
_cell.angle_alpha   90.00
_cell.angle_beta   90.00
_cell.angle_gamma   90.00
#
_symmetry.space_group_name_H-M   'P 1'
#
loop_
_entity.id
_entity.type
_entity.pdbx_description
1 polymer ?
#
loop_
_entity_poly.entity_id
_entity_poly.type
_entity_poly.pdbx_seq_one_letter_code
_entity_poly.pdbx_strand_id
1 'polypeptide(L)'
;MFFTDFDHGMGHVCSMSLKRLIFFSLLTFSLSVLAIGQSNNLVISNFQWFQYYNQSRITDRWSLFVDGGFRWENGFEQRSQYIIRSAAGYSIRKNTRLSAGIAFLGGYSPEVWSRAELRPFQEFSTRHPVNSSKLTHRLRLEERFLHDVIEGNIQPYNTFLFRFRYLFMFNIPLVQNFRNSPETKLFLLAGNEILLHLGENEIYSVFDQNRILVGPGLQVSKKMKFTLLYNGMYGSKPLPYQYQYNNIVWVGIRHNMDWSHH
;
A
#
# COMPACT_ATOMS: atom_id res chain seq x y z
N MET A 1 -30.94 48.69 12.60
CA MET A 1 -30.84 47.65 13.65
C MET A 1 -31.49 46.39 13.10
N PHE A 2 -30.70 45.56 12.42
CA PHE A 2 -31.07 44.18 12.08
C PHE A 2 -29.82 43.34 12.38
N PHE A 3 -29.89 42.64 13.50
CA PHE A 3 -28.94 41.64 13.99
C PHE A 3 -28.90 40.47 13.00
N THR A 4 -27.74 40.09 12.45
CA THR A 4 -26.88 38.97 12.90
C THR A 4 -27.66 37.70 13.28
N ASP A 5 -27.45 36.64 12.49
CA ASP A 5 -26.96 35.34 12.94
C ASP A 5 -27.28 34.27 11.90
N PHE A 6 -26.29 33.98 11.05
CA PHE A 6 -26.25 32.77 10.22
C PHE A 6 -25.07 31.93 10.73
N ASP A 7 -25.29 31.24 11.84
CA ASP A 7 -24.37 30.20 12.29
C ASP A 7 -25.18 29.09 12.94
N HIS A 8 -25.39 27.99 12.22
CA HIS A 8 -25.53 26.62 12.73
C HIS A 8 -25.89 25.66 11.60
N GLY A 9 -24.96 24.76 11.27
CA GLY A 9 -25.27 23.70 10.31
C GLY A 9 -24.11 22.83 9.81
N MET A 10 -22.91 22.88 10.39
CA MET A 10 -21.88 21.85 10.12
C MET A 10 -21.81 20.88 11.29
N GLY A 11 -22.85 20.05 11.38
CA GLY A 11 -22.94 18.93 12.30
C GLY A 11 -21.86 17.88 12.02
N HIS A 12 -21.00 17.68 13.01
CA HIS A 12 -20.29 16.45 13.33
C HIS A 12 -19.82 15.58 12.14
N VAL A 13 -18.62 15.88 11.63
CA VAL A 13 -17.80 14.83 11.02
C VAL A 13 -17.54 13.80 12.12
N CYS A 14 -18.20 12.64 12.01
CA CYS A 14 -18.11 11.55 12.97
C CYS A 14 -16.65 11.14 13.16
N SER A 15 -16.00 11.61 14.23
CA SER A 15 -14.67 11.11 14.59
C SER A 15 -14.85 9.72 15.17
N MET A 16 -14.69 8.68 14.34
CA MET A 16 -14.67 7.31 14.84
C MET A 16 -13.58 7.19 15.92
N SER A 17 -13.97 6.70 17.10
CA SER A 17 -13.01 6.49 18.19
C SER A 17 -12.01 5.39 17.79
N LEU A 18 -10.77 5.52 18.27
CA LEU A 18 -9.69 4.56 18.00
C LEU A 18 -10.08 3.11 18.30
N LYS A 19 -10.89 2.90 19.35
CA LYS A 19 -11.44 1.58 19.71
C LYS A 19 -12.30 0.99 18.59
N ARG A 20 -13.15 1.80 17.94
CA ARG A 20 -13.96 1.37 16.79
C ARG A 20 -13.07 1.03 15.59
N LEU A 21 -12.05 1.85 15.30
CA LEU A 21 -11.11 1.56 14.20
C LEU A 21 -10.36 0.25 14.41
N ILE A 22 -9.88 -0.02 15.62
CA ILE A 22 -9.22 -1.30 15.96
C ILE A 22 -10.20 -2.47 15.80
N PHE A 23 -11.43 -2.34 16.31
CA PHE A 23 -12.44 -3.37 16.20
C PHE A 23 -12.76 -3.70 14.72
N PHE A 24 -12.98 -2.68 13.88
CA PHE A 24 -13.21 -2.90 12.45
C PHE A 24 -12.00 -3.55 11.76
N SER A 25 -10.77 -3.13 12.08
CA SER A 25 -9.57 -3.78 11.54
C SER A 25 -9.49 -5.26 11.93
N LEU A 26 -9.76 -5.61 13.19
CA LEU A 26 -9.77 -7.00 13.66
C LEU A 26 -10.88 -7.82 12.99
N LEU A 27 -12.07 -7.25 12.82
CA LEU A 27 -13.19 -7.90 12.15
C LEU A 27 -12.87 -8.18 10.67
N THR A 28 -12.29 -7.21 9.97
CA THR A 28 -11.85 -7.42 8.58
C THR A 28 -10.75 -8.48 8.48
N PHE A 29 -9.86 -8.57 9.47
CA PHE A 29 -8.83 -9.58 9.53
C PHE A 29 -9.42 -10.98 9.74
N SER A 30 -10.36 -11.17 10.67
CA SER A 30 -10.98 -12.48 10.90
C SER A 30 -11.77 -12.99 9.70
N LEU A 31 -12.48 -12.11 8.99
CA LEU A 31 -13.24 -12.47 7.78
C LEU A 31 -12.31 -12.93 6.63
N SER A 32 -11.11 -12.35 6.53
CA SER A 32 -10.15 -12.74 5.50
C SER A 32 -9.57 -14.15 5.69
N VAL A 33 -9.41 -14.60 6.94
CA VAL A 33 -8.87 -15.95 7.24
C VAL A 33 -9.86 -17.06 6.86
N LEU A 34 -11.16 -16.84 7.06
CA LEU A 34 -12.20 -17.81 6.75
C LEU A 34 -12.38 -18.03 5.23
N ALA A 35 -12.12 -16.99 4.42
CA ALA A 35 -12.21 -17.08 2.96
C ALA A 35 -11.12 -17.98 2.33
N ILE A 36 -9.93 -18.02 2.93
CA ILE A 36 -8.79 -18.81 2.43
C ILE A 36 -9.06 -20.33 2.54
N GLY A 37 -9.87 -20.74 3.54
CA GLY A 37 -10.14 -22.16 3.82
C GLY A 37 -11.15 -22.85 2.89
N GLN A 38 -11.75 -22.15 1.92
CA GLN A 38 -12.86 -22.68 1.10
C GLN A 38 -12.52 -22.90 -0.39
N SER A 39 -11.28 -22.64 -0.85
CA SER A 39 -10.97 -22.72 -2.29
C SER A 39 -10.37 -24.07 -2.71
N ASN A 40 -11.07 -24.80 -3.59
CA ASN A 40 -10.64 -26.10 -4.11
C ASN A 40 -9.54 -26.02 -5.20
N ASN A 41 -9.25 -24.83 -5.76
CA ASN A 41 -8.27 -24.62 -6.83
C ASN A 41 -7.30 -23.48 -6.49
N LEU A 42 -6.39 -23.74 -5.54
CA LEU A 42 -5.40 -22.77 -5.09
C LEU A 42 -4.05 -22.97 -5.80
N VAL A 43 -3.61 -21.98 -6.56
CA VAL A 43 -2.26 -21.96 -7.14
C VAL A 43 -1.30 -21.27 -6.18
N ILE A 44 -0.23 -21.94 -5.77
CA ILE A 44 0.77 -21.37 -4.87
C ILE A 44 1.99 -20.93 -5.67
N SER A 45 2.47 -19.71 -5.42
CA SER A 45 3.63 -19.15 -6.12
C SER A 45 4.55 -18.39 -5.18
N ASN A 46 5.83 -18.28 -5.54
CA ASN A 46 6.85 -17.62 -4.72
C ASN A 46 7.42 -16.41 -5.45
N PHE A 47 7.49 -15.28 -4.75
CA PHE A 47 7.91 -14.01 -5.31
C PHE A 47 8.96 -13.33 -4.45
N GLN A 48 9.83 -12.57 -5.12
CA GLN A 48 10.82 -11.71 -4.47
C GLN A 48 10.59 -10.29 -4.93
N TRP A 49 10.38 -9.38 -3.98
CA TRP A 49 10.10 -7.97 -4.25
C TRP A 49 11.23 -7.13 -3.68
N PHE A 50 11.72 -6.21 -4.49
CA PHE A 50 12.60 -5.13 -4.06
C PHE A 50 11.92 -3.80 -4.33
N GLN A 51 11.93 -2.91 -3.34
CA GLN A 51 11.33 -1.58 -3.49
C GLN A 51 12.17 -0.52 -2.78
N TYR A 52 12.55 0.50 -3.53
CA TYR A 52 13.11 1.74 -3.00
C TYR A 52 12.00 2.78 -2.84
N TYR A 53 11.99 3.47 -1.70
CA TYR A 53 11.08 4.55 -1.37
C TYR A 53 11.87 5.82 -1.04
N ASN A 54 11.43 6.92 -1.61
CA ASN A 54 11.80 8.25 -1.22
C ASN A 54 10.59 9.01 -0.71
N GLN A 55 10.73 9.65 0.45
CA GLN A 55 9.77 10.59 0.98
C GLN A 55 10.49 11.89 1.31
N SER A 56 10.18 12.96 0.60
CA SER A 56 10.78 14.27 0.79
C SER A 56 9.76 15.24 1.36
N ARG A 57 10.04 15.83 2.53
CA ARG A 57 9.24 16.93 3.08
C ARG A 57 9.65 18.21 2.36
N ILE A 58 8.73 18.79 1.60
CA ILE A 58 9.00 19.98 0.76
C ILE A 58 8.68 21.25 1.54
N THR A 59 7.57 21.24 2.29
CA THR A 59 7.19 22.32 3.21
C THR A 59 6.59 21.71 4.46
N ASP A 60 6.11 22.55 5.39
CA ASP A 60 5.47 22.03 6.58
C ASP A 60 4.25 21.13 6.31
N ARG A 61 3.55 21.38 5.20
CA ARG A 61 2.34 20.62 4.82
C ARG A 61 2.54 19.72 3.62
N TRP A 62 3.46 20.05 2.72
CA TRP A 62 3.66 19.30 1.47
C TRP A 62 4.79 18.28 1.57
N SER A 63 4.54 17.11 0.98
CA SER A 63 5.54 16.05 0.83
C SER A 63 5.49 15.48 -0.57
N LEU A 64 6.64 15.15 -1.12
CA LEU A 64 6.80 14.39 -2.35
C LEU A 64 7.14 12.94 -2.01
N PHE A 65 6.48 12.00 -2.68
CA PHE A 65 6.76 10.58 -2.59
C PHE A 65 7.20 10.10 -3.96
N VAL A 66 8.34 9.42 -4.02
CA VAL A 66 8.80 8.74 -5.23
C VAL A 66 9.20 7.33 -4.83
N ASP A 67 8.77 6.32 -5.56
CA ASP A 67 9.21 4.96 -5.28
C ASP A 67 9.32 4.13 -6.55
N GLY A 68 10.25 3.18 -6.54
CA GLY A 68 10.53 2.30 -7.67
C GLY A 68 10.88 0.91 -7.18
N GLY A 69 10.47 -0.12 -7.91
CA GLY A 69 10.68 -1.49 -7.48
C GLY A 69 10.56 -2.51 -8.60
N PHE A 70 11.15 -3.67 -8.34
CA PHE A 70 11.18 -4.83 -9.23
C PHE A 70 10.67 -6.05 -8.48
N ARG A 71 10.08 -6.97 -9.24
CA ARG A 71 9.48 -8.20 -8.73
C ARG A 71 9.90 -9.36 -9.61
N TRP A 72 10.24 -10.44 -8.96
CA TRP A 72 10.61 -11.70 -9.58
C TRP A 72 9.79 -12.85 -9.03
N GLU A 73 9.80 -13.94 -9.79
CA GLU A 73 9.26 -15.24 -9.44
C GLU A 73 10.39 -16.28 -9.35
N ASN A 74 10.13 -17.37 -8.63
CA ASN A 74 11.00 -18.56 -8.58
C ASN A 74 12.46 -18.30 -8.16
N GLY A 75 12.69 -17.37 -7.23
CA GLY A 75 14.04 -17.16 -6.70
C GLY A 75 14.91 -16.26 -7.59
N PHE A 76 14.31 -15.18 -8.10
CA PHE A 76 14.93 -14.22 -9.02
C PHE A 76 15.14 -14.71 -10.47
N GLU A 77 14.68 -15.91 -10.80
CA GLU A 77 14.85 -16.50 -12.15
C GLU A 77 14.01 -15.78 -13.21
N GLN A 78 12.79 -15.35 -12.86
CA GLN A 78 11.87 -14.78 -13.83
C GLN A 78 11.44 -13.39 -13.40
N ARG A 79 11.59 -12.40 -14.29
CA ARG A 79 11.03 -11.06 -14.07
C ARG A 79 9.52 -11.15 -14.18
N SER A 80 8.82 -10.53 -13.23
CA SER A 80 7.35 -10.53 -13.19
C SER A 80 6.78 -9.12 -13.37
N GLN A 81 7.34 -8.13 -12.68
CA GLN A 81 6.86 -6.76 -12.80
C GLN A 81 7.88 -5.73 -12.31
N TYR A 82 7.91 -4.56 -12.94
CA TYR A 82 8.46 -3.35 -12.33
C TYR A 82 7.35 -2.33 -12.05
N ILE A 83 7.63 -1.42 -11.12
CA ILE A 83 6.73 -0.32 -10.77
C ILE A 83 7.55 0.93 -10.48
N ILE A 84 7.07 2.07 -10.96
CA ILE A 84 7.58 3.40 -10.62
C ILE A 84 6.39 4.29 -10.27
N ARG A 85 6.51 5.08 -9.21
CA ARG A 85 5.44 5.92 -8.69
C ARG A 85 5.95 7.28 -8.26
N SER A 86 5.08 8.27 -8.41
CA SER A 86 5.24 9.58 -7.80
C SER A 86 3.91 10.06 -7.23
N ALA A 87 3.95 10.76 -6.10
CA ALA A 87 2.77 11.39 -5.51
C ALA A 87 3.12 12.65 -4.74
N ALA A 88 2.23 13.64 -4.81
CA ALA A 88 2.24 14.79 -3.92
C ALA A 88 1.27 14.52 -2.75
N GLY A 89 1.68 14.87 -1.54
CA GLY A 89 0.87 14.70 -0.35
C GLY A 89 0.76 15.97 0.47
N TYR A 90 -0.47 16.28 0.89
CA TYR A 90 -0.82 17.41 1.73
C TYR A 90 -1.25 16.95 3.12
N SER A 91 -0.55 17.43 4.15
CA SER A 91 -0.81 17.12 5.55
C SER A 91 -1.92 18.02 6.10
N ILE A 92 -3.15 17.49 6.17
CA ILE A 92 -4.31 18.21 6.73
C ILE A 92 -4.15 18.36 8.25
N ARG A 93 -3.56 17.36 8.91
CA ARG A 93 -3.20 17.37 10.32
C ARG A 93 -1.81 16.76 10.50
N LYS A 94 -1.20 16.92 11.67
CA LYS A 94 0.12 16.34 11.99
C LYS A 94 0.22 14.84 11.67
N ASN A 95 -0.90 14.11 11.82
CA ASN A 95 -0.96 12.67 11.63
C ASN A 95 -1.83 12.23 10.45
N THR A 96 -2.37 13.15 9.66
CA THR A 96 -3.35 12.85 8.60
C THR A 96 -2.95 13.53 7.31
N ARG A 97 -2.91 12.76 6.22
CA ARG A 97 -2.46 13.20 4.90
C ARG A 97 -3.44 12.76 3.83
N LEU A 98 -3.69 13.64 2.87
CA LEU A 98 -4.20 13.29 1.55
C LEU A 98 -3.05 13.31 0.55
N SER A 99 -3.03 12.36 -0.38
CA SER A 99 -2.06 12.32 -1.47
C SER A 99 -2.75 12.01 -2.79
N ALA A 100 -2.22 12.53 -3.88
CA ALA A 100 -2.59 12.16 -5.24
C ALA A 100 -1.31 11.87 -6.03
N GLY A 101 -1.37 10.87 -6.89
CA GLY A 101 -0.18 10.42 -7.61
C GLY A 101 -0.49 9.56 -8.80
N ILE A 102 0.57 9.09 -9.44
CA ILE A 102 0.52 8.23 -10.61
C ILE A 102 1.54 7.11 -10.46
N ALA A 103 1.18 5.94 -10.96
CA ALA A 103 2.03 4.78 -11.06
C ALA A 103 2.12 4.34 -12.51
N PHE A 104 3.32 3.91 -12.91
CA PHE A 104 3.53 3.17 -14.14
C PHE A 104 4.09 1.80 -13.79
N LEU A 105 3.48 0.75 -14.34
CA LEU A 105 3.88 -0.63 -14.11
C LEU A 105 4.12 -1.32 -15.45
N GLY A 106 5.20 -2.09 -15.55
CA GLY A 106 5.40 -3.02 -16.65
C GLY A 106 5.33 -4.45 -16.16
N GLY A 107 4.46 -5.25 -16.75
CA GLY A 107 4.32 -6.68 -16.48
C GLY A 107 5.05 -7.52 -17.51
N TYR A 108 5.65 -8.60 -17.04
CA TYR A 108 6.37 -9.57 -17.84
C TYR A 108 5.56 -10.88 -17.86
N SER A 109 5.47 -11.51 -19.03
CA SER A 109 4.95 -12.87 -19.16
C SER A 109 5.77 -13.64 -20.20
N PRO A 110 6.49 -14.69 -19.79
CA PRO A 110 7.74 -14.68 -19.01
C PRO A 110 8.61 -13.43 -19.26
N GLU A 111 9.92 -13.51 -19.53
CA GLU A 111 10.81 -12.32 -19.69
C GLU A 111 10.42 -11.30 -20.78
N VAL A 112 9.35 -11.55 -21.53
CA VAL A 112 8.80 -10.61 -22.51
C VAL A 112 7.93 -9.57 -21.81
N TRP A 113 8.23 -8.30 -22.04
CA TRP A 113 7.36 -7.19 -21.59
C TRP A 113 6.04 -7.26 -22.36
N SER A 114 4.97 -7.63 -21.67
CA SER A 114 3.68 -7.99 -22.27
C SER A 114 2.54 -7.09 -21.82
N ARG A 115 2.75 -6.30 -20.74
CA ARG A 115 1.73 -5.41 -20.20
C ARG A 115 2.33 -4.10 -19.75
N ALA A 116 1.67 -3.01 -20.07
CA ALA A 116 1.89 -1.71 -19.45
C ALA A 116 0.64 -1.30 -18.67
N GLU A 117 0.82 -0.63 -17.54
CA GLU A 117 -0.31 -0.14 -16.75
C GLU A 117 -0.02 1.29 -16.28
N LEU A 118 -0.88 2.22 -16.68
CA LEU A 118 -0.94 3.55 -16.10
C LEU A 118 -1.98 3.55 -14.99
N ARG A 119 -1.60 4.08 -13.83
CA ARG A 119 -2.47 4.05 -12.67
C ARG A 119 -2.41 5.33 -11.84
N PRO A 120 -3.27 6.32 -12.15
CA PRO A 120 -3.57 7.40 -11.22
C PRO A 120 -4.16 6.85 -9.92
N PHE A 121 -3.87 7.52 -8.81
CA PHE A 121 -4.41 7.15 -7.51
C PHE A 121 -4.55 8.33 -6.57
N GLN A 122 -5.53 8.23 -5.67
CA GLN A 122 -5.70 9.12 -4.53
C GLN A 122 -5.63 8.30 -3.24
N GLU A 123 -5.04 8.89 -2.21
CA GLU A 123 -4.77 8.20 -0.95
C GLU A 123 -5.10 9.10 0.24
N PHE A 124 -5.79 8.53 1.23
CA PHE A 124 -5.92 9.08 2.56
C PHE A 124 -5.13 8.21 3.54
N SER A 125 -4.29 8.82 4.38
CA SER A 125 -3.57 8.10 5.42
C SER A 125 -3.65 8.83 6.76
N THR A 126 -3.89 8.08 7.83
CA THR A 126 -3.88 8.59 9.20
C THR A 126 -3.08 7.69 10.12
N ARG A 127 -2.41 8.28 11.12
CA ARG A 127 -1.58 7.57 12.11
C ARG A 127 -2.05 7.85 13.53
N HIS A 128 -2.19 6.79 14.30
CA HIS A 128 -2.63 6.83 15.68
C HIS A 128 -1.56 6.21 16.59
N PRO A 129 -1.12 6.91 17.65
CA PRO A 129 -0.32 6.26 18.68
C PRO A 129 -1.19 5.24 19.44
N VAL A 130 -0.63 4.06 19.70
CA VAL A 130 -1.25 3.01 20.51
C VAL A 130 -0.17 2.50 21.46
N ASN A 131 -0.15 3.02 22.69
CA ASN A 131 0.95 2.87 23.64
C ASN A 131 2.30 3.30 23.00
N SER A 132 3.31 2.44 23.04
CA SER A 132 4.61 2.65 22.37
C SER A 132 4.55 2.43 20.85
N SER A 133 3.50 1.78 20.36
CA SER A 133 3.32 1.42 18.95
C SER A 133 2.61 2.52 18.17
N LYS A 134 2.69 2.44 16.83
CA LYS A 134 1.95 3.32 15.92
C LYS A 134 1.08 2.49 15.00
N LEU A 135 -0.22 2.77 14.98
CA LEU A 135 -1.17 2.21 14.04
C LEU A 135 -1.36 3.17 12.86
N THR A 136 -1.16 2.71 11.64
CA THR A 136 -1.44 3.45 10.42
C THR A 136 -2.67 2.87 9.75
N HIS A 137 -3.61 3.72 9.38
CA HIS A 137 -4.67 3.40 8.43
C HIS A 137 -4.38 4.11 7.11
N ARG A 138 -4.67 3.44 6.00
CA ARG A 138 -4.51 4.00 4.67
C ARG A 138 -5.61 3.48 3.75
N LEU A 139 -6.32 4.41 3.14
CA LEU A 139 -7.31 4.18 2.10
C LEU A 139 -6.71 4.66 0.78
N ARG A 140 -6.85 3.88 -0.29
CA ARG A 140 -6.39 4.27 -1.62
C ARG A 140 -7.41 3.87 -2.66
N LEU A 141 -7.68 4.79 -3.58
CA LEU A 141 -8.44 4.55 -4.81
C LEU A 141 -7.45 4.55 -5.96
N GLU A 142 -7.57 3.58 -6.85
CA GLU A 142 -6.70 3.39 -8.01
C GLU A 142 -7.57 3.27 -9.27
N GLU A 143 -7.30 4.13 -10.25
CA GLU A 143 -7.82 4.05 -11.61
C GLU A 143 -6.75 3.31 -12.43
N ARG A 144 -7.06 2.14 -12.99
CA ARG A 144 -6.05 1.29 -13.64
C ARG A 144 -6.35 1.17 -15.11
N PHE A 145 -5.49 1.73 -15.95
CA PHE A 145 -5.53 1.62 -17.40
C PHE A 145 -4.51 0.58 -17.82
N LEU A 146 -4.96 -0.59 -18.26
CA LEU A 146 -4.10 -1.67 -18.71
C LEU A 146 -4.00 -1.64 -20.23
N HIS A 147 -2.78 -1.88 -20.70
CA HIS A 147 -2.42 -1.92 -22.10
C HIS A 147 -1.63 -3.21 -22.34
N ASP A 148 -1.94 -3.88 -23.45
CA ASP A 148 -1.08 -4.94 -23.94
C ASP A 148 0.16 -4.33 -24.60
N VAL A 149 1.25 -5.08 -24.55
CA VAL A 149 2.50 -4.74 -25.24
C VAL A 149 2.79 -5.83 -26.26
N ILE A 150 2.81 -5.44 -27.53
CA ILE A 150 3.05 -6.34 -28.66
C ILE A 150 4.31 -5.87 -29.36
N GLU A 151 5.31 -6.76 -29.46
CA GLU A 151 6.61 -6.45 -30.10
C GLU A 151 7.27 -5.18 -29.54
N GLY A 152 7.14 -4.94 -28.23
CA GLY A 152 7.68 -3.77 -27.55
C GLY A 152 6.86 -2.49 -27.67
N ASN A 153 5.76 -2.50 -28.42
CA ASN A 153 4.88 -1.34 -28.60
C ASN A 153 3.65 -1.41 -27.68
N ILE A 154 3.44 -0.35 -26.91
CA ILE A 154 2.25 -0.19 -26.05
C ILE A 154 1.03 0.04 -26.95
N GLN A 155 0.06 -0.86 -26.87
CA GLN A 155 -1.20 -0.75 -27.60
C GLN A 155 -2.15 0.25 -26.93
N PRO A 156 -3.22 0.71 -27.62
CA PRO A 156 -4.29 1.45 -26.97
C PRO A 156 -4.84 0.70 -25.74
N TYR A 157 -5.33 1.44 -24.73
CA TYR A 157 -5.84 0.80 -23.52
C TYR A 157 -7.00 -0.14 -23.89
N ASN A 158 -7.00 -1.34 -23.29
CA ASN A 158 -8.02 -2.35 -23.56
C ASN A 158 -8.87 -2.64 -22.32
N THR A 159 -8.35 -2.36 -21.12
CA THR A 159 -9.03 -2.68 -19.86
C THR A 159 -8.89 -1.53 -18.88
N PHE A 160 -10.03 -1.05 -18.37
CA PHE A 160 -10.10 -0.12 -17.26
C PHE A 160 -10.59 -0.83 -16.02
N LEU A 161 -9.87 -0.71 -14.90
CA LEU A 161 -10.27 -1.28 -13.62
C LEU A 161 -10.21 -0.22 -12.53
N PHE A 162 -11.25 -0.16 -11.72
CA PHE A 162 -11.24 0.66 -10.50
C PHE A 162 -10.94 -0.23 -9.30
N ARG A 163 -10.07 0.22 -8.40
CA ARG A 163 -9.68 -0.55 -7.22
C ARG A 163 -9.64 0.30 -5.97
N PHE A 164 -10.30 -0.20 -4.93
CA PHE A 164 -10.17 0.32 -3.57
C PHE A 164 -9.20 -0.54 -2.77
N ARG A 165 -8.43 0.10 -1.89
CA ARG A 165 -7.47 -0.56 -1.01
C ARG A 165 -7.57 0.01 0.38
N TYR A 166 -7.61 -0.86 1.38
CA TYR A 166 -7.51 -0.48 2.77
C TYR A 166 -6.38 -1.26 3.45
N LEU A 167 -5.42 -0.52 3.99
CA LEU A 167 -4.32 -1.03 4.80
C LEU A 167 -4.52 -0.58 6.25
N PHE A 168 -4.35 -1.50 7.19
CA PHE A 168 -3.92 -1.16 8.54
C PHE A 168 -2.55 -1.78 8.84
N MET A 169 -1.69 -1.05 9.52
CA MET A 169 -0.32 -1.49 9.81
C MET A 169 0.13 -0.98 11.17
N PHE A 170 0.54 -1.89 12.05
CA PHE A 170 1.25 -1.59 13.28
C PHE A 170 2.75 -1.45 13.02
N ASN A 171 3.35 -0.45 13.65
CA ASN A 171 4.79 -0.32 13.82
C ASN A 171 5.07 -0.42 15.33
N ILE A 172 5.67 -1.53 15.73
CA ILE A 172 5.91 -1.90 17.12
C ILE A 172 7.40 -1.73 17.39
N PRO A 173 7.83 -0.78 18.23
CA PRO A 173 9.24 -0.64 18.57
C PRO A 173 9.70 -1.86 19.37
N LEU A 174 10.81 -2.48 18.96
CA LEU A 174 11.44 -3.58 19.68
C LEU A 174 12.64 -3.10 20.48
N VAL A 175 13.53 -2.33 19.84
CA VAL A 175 14.72 -1.73 20.47
C VAL A 175 14.86 -0.29 19.97
N GLN A 176 14.94 0.67 20.89
CA GLN A 176 14.95 2.10 20.54
C GLN A 176 16.27 2.83 20.77
N ASN A 177 17.18 2.25 21.56
CA ASN A 177 18.42 2.90 22.01
C ASN A 177 19.58 1.89 21.99
N PHE A 178 20.22 1.68 20.83
CA PHE A 178 21.45 0.90 20.78
C PHE A 178 22.57 1.70 21.44
N ARG A 179 23.36 1.04 22.31
CA ARG A 179 24.36 1.66 23.19
C ARG A 179 25.34 2.60 22.46
N ASN A 180 25.72 2.26 21.24
CA ASN A 180 26.65 3.03 20.41
C ASN A 180 25.98 3.65 19.16
N SER A 181 24.65 3.60 19.05
CA SER A 181 23.91 4.14 17.89
C SER A 181 22.49 4.55 18.29
N PRO A 182 22.31 5.72 18.93
CA PRO A 182 21.00 6.18 19.43
C PRO A 182 19.94 6.40 18.35
N GLU A 183 20.35 6.62 17.10
CA GLU A 183 19.41 6.75 15.97
C GLU A 183 18.92 5.41 15.43
N THR A 184 19.64 4.33 15.75
CA THR A 184 19.32 2.98 15.31
C THR A 184 18.14 2.46 16.10
N LYS A 185 17.11 1.97 15.40
CA LYS A 185 15.92 1.40 16.01
C LYS A 185 15.51 0.13 15.28
N LEU A 186 15.27 -0.93 16.05
CA LEU A 186 14.67 -2.15 15.56
C LEU A 186 13.18 -2.10 15.86
N PHE A 187 12.35 -2.40 14.87
CA PHE A 187 10.90 -2.43 15.00
C PHE A 187 10.30 -3.60 14.22
N LEU A 188 9.09 -3.98 14.59
CA LEU A 188 8.28 -4.96 13.87
C LEU A 188 7.17 -4.22 13.11
N LEU A 189 6.96 -4.59 11.85
CA LEU A 189 5.78 -4.23 11.09
C LEU A 189 4.84 -5.44 11.07
N ALA A 190 3.56 -5.21 11.34
CA ALA A 190 2.52 -6.22 11.25
C ALA A 190 1.21 -5.57 10.82
N GLY A 191 0.56 -6.10 9.78
CA GLY A 191 -0.62 -5.49 9.23
C GLY A 191 -1.32 -6.35 8.20
N ASN A 192 -2.42 -5.83 7.69
CA ASN A 192 -3.19 -6.45 6.63
C ASN A 192 -3.67 -5.39 5.65
N GLU A 193 -3.68 -5.74 4.37
CA GLU A 193 -4.23 -4.92 3.30
C GLU A 193 -5.29 -5.70 2.52
N ILE A 194 -6.49 -5.13 2.42
CA ILE A 194 -7.58 -5.64 1.58
C ILE A 194 -7.66 -4.77 0.33
N LEU A 195 -7.79 -5.42 -0.81
CA LEU A 195 -7.95 -4.82 -2.12
C LEU A 195 -9.27 -5.34 -2.71
N LEU A 196 -10.09 -4.42 -3.21
CA LEU A 196 -11.39 -4.70 -3.81
C LEU A 196 -11.46 -4.08 -5.20
N HIS A 197 -12.05 -4.80 -6.15
CA HIS A 197 -12.48 -4.24 -7.42
C HIS A 197 -13.77 -3.44 -7.21
N LEU A 198 -13.87 -2.29 -7.88
CA LEU A 198 -15.08 -1.48 -7.90
C LEU A 198 -15.56 -1.33 -9.36
N GLY A 199 -16.88 -1.27 -9.53
CA GLY A 199 -17.54 -1.11 -10.83
C GLY A 199 -17.89 -2.42 -11.54
N GLU A 200 -18.71 -2.31 -12.58
CA GLU A 200 -19.20 -3.41 -13.43
C GLU A 200 -18.18 -3.79 -14.52
N ASN A 201 -16.92 -3.96 -14.14
CA ASN A 201 -15.90 -4.44 -15.07
C ASN A 201 -16.01 -5.98 -15.22
N GLU A 202 -15.40 -6.56 -16.25
CA GLU A 202 -15.41 -8.01 -16.58
C GLU A 202 -14.74 -8.94 -15.53
N ILE A 203 -14.71 -8.54 -14.26
CA ILE A 203 -14.15 -9.29 -13.15
C ILE A 203 -15.29 -9.95 -12.39
N TYR A 204 -15.24 -11.27 -12.31
CA TYR A 204 -16.23 -12.11 -11.63
C TYR A 204 -16.30 -11.94 -10.10
N SER A 205 -15.44 -11.11 -9.50
CA SER A 205 -15.31 -10.97 -8.05
C SER A 205 -15.00 -9.53 -7.63
N VAL A 206 -15.76 -9.04 -6.65
CA VAL A 206 -15.49 -7.77 -5.95
C VAL A 206 -14.22 -7.88 -5.10
N PHE A 207 -13.96 -9.05 -4.53
CA PHE A 207 -12.70 -9.30 -3.84
C PHE A 207 -11.57 -9.44 -4.85
N ASP A 208 -10.49 -8.67 -4.66
CA ASP A 208 -9.27 -8.79 -5.47
C ASP A 208 -8.24 -9.60 -4.68
N GLN A 209 -7.75 -9.02 -3.58
CA GLN A 209 -6.65 -9.58 -2.80
C GLN A 209 -6.78 -9.24 -1.31
N ASN A 210 -6.25 -10.15 -0.48
CA ASN A 210 -5.90 -9.92 0.91
C ASN A 210 -4.40 -10.15 1.08
N ARG A 211 -3.72 -9.25 1.79
CA ARG A 211 -2.27 -9.30 2.01
C ARG A 211 -1.96 -9.19 3.49
N ILE A 212 -1.43 -10.25 4.07
CA ILE A 212 -0.85 -10.22 5.41
C ILE A 212 0.60 -9.77 5.27
N LEU A 213 0.96 -8.69 5.97
CA LEU A 213 2.29 -8.10 5.94
C LEU A 213 2.91 -8.20 7.33
N VAL A 214 4.04 -8.88 7.45
CA VAL A 214 4.75 -9.01 8.73
C VAL A 214 6.25 -9.08 8.52
N GLY A 215 7.02 -8.39 9.36
CA GLY A 215 8.46 -8.54 9.36
C GLY A 215 9.23 -7.40 10.03
N PRO A 216 10.53 -7.62 10.26
CA PRO A 216 11.37 -6.64 10.93
C PRO A 216 11.66 -5.42 10.03
N GLY A 217 11.92 -4.30 10.69
CA GLY A 217 12.50 -3.12 10.10
C GLY A 217 13.60 -2.54 10.97
N LEU A 218 14.64 -2.04 10.31
CA LEU A 218 15.79 -1.41 10.92
C LEU A 218 15.86 0.04 10.46
N GLN A 219 15.66 0.97 11.38
CA GLN A 219 16.04 2.36 11.17
C GLN A 219 17.50 2.48 11.55
N VAL A 220 18.35 2.96 10.64
CA VAL A 220 19.78 3.18 10.94
C VAL A 220 20.08 4.65 11.18
N SER A 221 19.24 5.55 10.67
CA SER A 221 19.29 6.99 10.92
C SER A 221 17.89 7.60 10.79
N LYS A 222 17.75 8.89 11.11
CA LYS A 222 16.49 9.62 10.83
C LYS A 222 16.11 9.59 9.35
N LYS A 223 17.11 9.49 8.46
CA LYS A 223 16.95 9.53 7.00
C LYS A 223 16.76 8.15 6.38
N MET A 224 17.26 7.06 6.97
CA MET A 224 17.32 5.76 6.29
C MET A 224 16.70 4.62 7.11
N LYS A 225 15.87 3.81 6.45
CA LYS A 225 15.21 2.63 7.00
C LYS A 225 15.27 1.47 6.02
N PHE A 226 15.42 0.27 6.56
CA PHE A 226 15.34 -0.99 5.85
C PHE A 226 14.17 -1.81 6.41
N THR A 227 13.50 -2.58 5.55
CA THR A 227 12.45 -3.51 5.95
C THR A 227 12.63 -4.82 5.20
N LEU A 228 12.42 -5.93 5.90
CA LEU A 228 12.28 -7.24 5.32
C LEU A 228 10.91 -7.77 5.74
N LEU A 229 9.99 -7.88 4.79
CA LEU A 229 8.61 -8.28 5.05
C LEU A 229 8.31 -9.61 4.38
N TYR A 230 7.67 -10.51 5.10
CA TYR A 230 6.84 -11.54 4.49
C TYR A 230 5.48 -10.93 4.13
N ASN A 231 5.06 -11.15 2.89
CA ASN A 231 3.75 -10.75 2.38
C ASN A 231 3.02 -12.00 1.88
N GLY A 232 2.11 -12.51 2.71
CA GLY A 232 1.20 -13.60 2.33
C GLY A 232 0.01 -13.02 1.60
N MET A 233 -0.05 -13.23 0.29
CA MET A 233 -1.08 -12.63 -0.57
C MET A 233 -2.04 -13.68 -1.11
N TYR A 234 -3.28 -13.65 -0.64
CA TYR A 234 -4.37 -14.41 -1.22
C TYR A 234 -5.13 -13.54 -2.23
N GLY A 235 -5.49 -14.07 -3.38
CA GLY A 235 -6.28 -13.32 -4.35
C GLY A 235 -7.07 -14.18 -5.33
N SER A 236 -8.09 -13.59 -5.93
CA SER A 236 -8.85 -14.20 -7.02
C SER A 236 -8.12 -14.05 -8.34
N LYS A 237 -8.20 -15.06 -9.21
CA LYS A 237 -7.82 -14.91 -10.62
C LYS A 237 -9.01 -14.35 -11.43
N PRO A 238 -8.77 -13.82 -12.64
CA PRO A 238 -9.85 -13.42 -13.56
C PRO A 238 -10.75 -14.58 -14.01
N LEU A 239 -10.37 -15.83 -13.75
CA LEU A 239 -11.18 -17.01 -14.08
C LEU A 239 -12.06 -17.43 -12.88
N PRO A 240 -13.32 -17.84 -13.11
CA PRO A 240 -14.20 -18.31 -12.05
C PRO A 240 -13.58 -19.44 -11.23
N TYR A 241 -13.76 -19.37 -9.90
CA TYR A 241 -13.34 -20.40 -8.94
C TYR A 241 -11.84 -20.73 -8.92
N GLN A 242 -11.00 -19.85 -9.47
CA GLN A 242 -9.54 -19.98 -9.40
C GLN A 242 -8.97 -18.93 -8.44
N TYR A 243 -8.17 -19.40 -7.50
CA TYR A 243 -7.52 -18.57 -6.51
C TYR A 243 -6.01 -18.77 -6.55
N GLN A 244 -5.29 -17.79 -6.05
CA GLN A 244 -3.86 -17.86 -5.90
C GLN A 244 -3.41 -17.43 -4.52
N TYR A 245 -2.35 -18.06 -4.04
CA TYR A 245 -1.64 -17.67 -2.84
C TYR A 245 -0.16 -17.44 -3.17
N ASN A 246 0.28 -16.20 -2.99
CA ASN A 246 1.65 -15.82 -3.30
C ASN A 246 2.41 -15.59 -1.99
N ASN A 247 3.49 -16.36 -1.82
CA ASN A 247 4.48 -16.13 -0.79
C ASN A 247 5.48 -15.10 -1.30
N ILE A 248 5.46 -13.90 -0.73
CA ILE A 248 6.32 -12.81 -1.19
C ILE A 248 7.33 -12.47 -0.09
N VAL A 249 8.62 -12.51 -0.41
CA VAL A 249 9.67 -11.86 0.39
C VAL A 249 9.90 -10.47 -0.16
N TRP A 250 9.75 -9.44 0.68
CA TRP A 250 9.81 -8.05 0.27
C TRP A 250 10.88 -7.27 1.02
N VAL A 251 11.93 -6.91 0.29
CA VAL A 251 12.98 -5.99 0.74
C VAL A 251 12.59 -4.56 0.39
N GLY A 252 12.59 -3.70 1.40
CA GLY A 252 12.29 -2.28 1.28
C GLY A 252 13.43 -1.41 1.79
N ILE A 253 13.80 -0.39 1.02
CA ILE A 253 14.72 0.67 1.45
C ILE A 253 13.96 1.98 1.40
N ARG A 254 14.00 2.75 2.49
CA ARG A 254 13.32 4.06 2.57
C ARG A 254 14.29 5.15 2.95
N HIS A 255 14.35 6.18 2.10
CA HIS A 255 14.97 7.46 2.38
C HIS A 255 13.92 8.52 2.71
N ASN A 256 14.14 9.24 3.80
CA ASN A 256 13.39 10.42 4.17
C ASN A 256 14.31 11.64 4.04
N MET A 257 13.90 12.60 3.21
CA MET A 257 14.59 13.87 3.05
C MET A 257 13.72 15.00 3.62
N ASP A 258 14.37 16.07 4.09
CA ASP A 258 13.70 17.28 4.55
C ASP A 258 14.31 18.48 3.84
N TRP A 259 13.50 19.10 2.99
CA TRP A 259 13.83 20.29 2.21
C TRP A 259 12.98 21.49 2.62
N SER A 260 12.24 21.39 3.74
CA SER A 260 11.33 22.45 4.19
C SER A 260 11.99 23.72 4.72
N HIS A 261 13.33 23.72 4.80
CA HIS A 261 14.15 24.82 5.32
C HIS A 261 15.13 25.36 4.27
N HIS A 262 14.85 25.17 2.98
CA HIS A 262 15.64 25.75 1.87
C HIS A 262 14.78 26.74 1.09
#